data_AF-A0A955U9X4-F1
#
_entry.id   AF-A0A955U9X4-F1
#
_cell.length_a   1.000
_cell.length_b   1.000
_cell.length_c   1.000
_cell.angle_alpha   90.00
_cell.angle_beta   90.00
_cell.angle_gamma   90.00
#
_symmetry.space_group_name_H-M   'P 1'
#
loop_
_entity.id
_entity.type
_entity.pdbx_description
1 polymer ?
#
loop_
_entity_poly.entity_id
_entity_poly.type
_entity_poly.pdbx_seq_one_letter_code
_entity_poly.pdbx_strand_id
1 'polypeptide(L)'
;MMIQQSASSVNASLSVLTDESEQNGKLLHSLSNKLLPIVVFSELALRRCEDDQLKRQLEKIHGAAEQARDILLEIRSLQAVRTS
;
A
#
# COMPACT_ATOMS: atom_id res chain seq x y z
N MET A 1 23.07 -37.59 33.53
CA MET A 1 23.35 -36.15 33.62
C MET A 1 22.51 -35.45 32.57
N MET A 2 21.61 -34.55 32.99
CA MET A 2 20.97 -33.56 32.11
C MET A 2 22.05 -32.55 31.65
N ILE A 3 21.97 -32.03 30.42
CA ILE A 3 21.68 -30.62 30.08
C ILE A 3 21.47 -30.53 28.56
N GLN A 4 20.28 -30.06 28.23
CA GLN A 4 19.75 -29.62 26.96
C GLN A 4 20.49 -28.35 26.49
N GLN A 5 20.94 -28.30 25.23
CA GLN A 5 21.33 -27.05 24.57
C GLN A 5 20.55 -26.90 23.26
N SER A 6 19.36 -26.34 23.40
CA SER A 6 18.58 -25.76 22.29
C SER A 6 19.08 -24.34 22.06
N ALA A 7 19.95 -24.13 21.09
CA ALA A 7 20.48 -22.80 20.75
C ALA A 7 20.42 -22.47 19.24
N SER A 8 19.47 -23.05 18.51
CA SER A 8 19.32 -22.81 17.05
C SER A 8 18.01 -22.11 16.65
N SER A 9 17.17 -21.69 17.61
CA SER A 9 15.79 -21.26 17.31
C SER A 9 15.54 -19.74 17.31
N VAL A 10 16.51 -18.90 17.70
CA VAL A 10 16.25 -17.45 17.86
C VAL A 10 16.55 -16.64 16.59
N ASN A 11 17.50 -17.10 15.76
CA ASN A 11 17.93 -16.34 14.58
C ASN A 11 17.01 -16.50 13.36
N ALA A 12 16.22 -17.56 13.30
CA ALA A 12 15.29 -17.81 12.19
C ALA A 12 14.05 -16.89 12.24
N SER A 13 13.62 -16.45 13.42
CA SER A 13 12.44 -15.59 13.57
C SER A 13 12.71 -14.13 13.19
N LEU A 14 13.94 -13.65 13.34
CA LEU A 14 14.30 -12.27 13.00
C LEU A 14 14.44 -12.08 11.49
N SER A 15 15.00 -13.05 10.76
CA SER A 15 15.15 -12.95 9.29
C SER A 15 13.81 -12.99 8.55
N VAL A 16 12.82 -13.71 9.08
CA VAL A 16 11.47 -13.79 8.49
C VAL A 16 10.74 -12.43 8.60
N LEU A 17 10.93 -11.69 9.71
CA LEU A 17 10.28 -10.39 9.90
C LEU A 17 10.85 -9.29 9.00
N THR A 18 12.15 -9.34 8.69
CA THR A 18 12.80 -8.37 7.79
C THR A 18 12.38 -8.55 6.33
N ASP A 19 12.23 -9.80 5.89
CA ASP A 19 11.88 -10.14 4.50
C ASP A 19 10.41 -9.78 4.18
N GLU A 20 9.49 -9.99 5.14
CA GLU A 20 8.08 -9.56 4.98
C GLU A 20 7.94 -8.04 4.94
N SER A 21 8.72 -7.29 5.72
CA SER A 21 8.69 -5.81 5.70
C SER A 21 9.17 -5.25 4.36
N GLU A 22 10.24 -5.80 3.77
CA GLU A 22 10.71 -5.38 2.45
C GLU A 22 9.71 -5.74 1.33
N GLN A 23 9.12 -6.93 1.38
CA GLN A 23 8.10 -7.34 0.41
C GLN A 23 6.85 -6.45 0.50
N ASN A 24 6.41 -6.12 1.71
CA ASN A 24 5.30 -5.21 1.94
C ASN A 24 5.59 -3.80 1.41
N GLY A 25 6.80 -3.28 1.61
CA GLY A 25 7.23 -1.99 1.05
C GLY A 25 7.20 -1.96 -0.49
N LYS A 26 7.69 -3.03 -1.13
CA LYS A 26 7.64 -3.19 -2.61
C LYS A 26 6.21 -3.28 -3.12
N LEU A 27 5.33 -3.99 -2.39
CA LEU A 27 3.91 -4.10 -2.74
C LEU A 27 3.20 -2.75 -2.66
N LEU A 28 3.37 -1.99 -1.57
CA LEU A 28 2.77 -0.67 -1.40
C LEU A 28 3.26 0.31 -2.47
N HIS A 29 4.54 0.26 -2.83
CA HIS A 29 5.08 1.06 -3.92
C HIS A 29 4.43 0.69 -5.27
N SER A 30 4.33 -0.59 -5.57
CA SER A 30 3.66 -1.09 -6.79
C SER A 30 2.19 -0.67 -6.86
N LEU A 31 1.46 -0.78 -5.74
CA LEU A 31 0.06 -0.34 -5.63
C LEU A 31 -0.06 1.18 -5.85
N SER A 32 0.80 1.98 -5.23
CA SER A 32 0.83 3.43 -5.40
C SER A 32 1.06 3.82 -6.87
N ASN A 33 2.01 3.16 -7.54
CA ASN A 33 2.30 3.41 -8.95
C ASN A 33 1.14 3.04 -9.87
N LYS A 34 0.37 2.00 -9.55
CA LYS A 34 -0.81 1.60 -10.32
C LYS A 34 -2.00 2.53 -10.06
N LEU A 35 -2.13 3.06 -8.85
CA LEU A 35 -3.23 3.92 -8.46
C LEU A 35 -3.08 5.35 -8.99
N LEU A 36 -1.85 5.87 -9.03
CA LEU A 36 -1.55 7.22 -9.52
C LEU A 36 -2.17 7.54 -10.89
N PRO A 37 -2.01 6.72 -11.95
CA PRO A 37 -2.63 7.01 -13.24
C PRO A 37 -4.16 7.02 -13.16
N ILE A 38 -4.79 6.22 -12.28
CA ILE A 38 -6.25 6.22 -12.12
C ILE A 38 -6.71 7.58 -11.57
N VAL A 39 -6.03 8.10 -10.54
CA VAL A 39 -6.34 9.43 -9.97
C VAL A 39 -6.15 10.52 -11.03
N VAL A 40 -5.00 10.53 -11.72
CA VAL A 40 -4.68 11.56 -12.72
C VAL A 40 -5.63 11.52 -13.92
N PHE A 41 -5.88 10.35 -14.49
CA PHE A 41 -6.73 10.24 -15.68
C PHE A 41 -8.21 10.47 -15.37
N SER A 42 -8.69 10.05 -14.19
CA SER A 42 -10.06 10.40 -13.76
C SER A 42 -10.23 11.91 -13.56
N GLU A 43 -9.23 12.59 -12.98
CA GLU A 43 -9.25 14.05 -12.85
C GLU A 43 -9.25 14.75 -14.22
N LEU A 44 -8.38 14.32 -15.13
CA LEU A 44 -8.32 14.86 -16.50
C LEU A 44 -9.64 14.63 -17.26
N ALA A 45 -10.23 13.44 -17.11
CA ALA A 45 -11.52 13.13 -17.72
C ALA A 45 -12.63 14.02 -17.16
N LEU A 46 -12.68 14.24 -15.85
CA LEU A 46 -13.68 15.10 -15.21
C LEU A 46 -13.66 16.55 -15.73
N ARG A 47 -12.47 17.09 -16.02
CA ARG A 47 -12.32 18.46 -16.55
C ARG A 47 -12.84 18.62 -17.98
N ARG A 48 -13.01 17.53 -18.72
CA ARG A 48 -13.40 17.53 -20.14
C ARG A 48 -14.74 16.85 -20.40
N CYS A 49 -15.34 16.23 -19.39
CA CYS A 49 -16.58 15.50 -19.51
C CYS A 49 -17.77 16.47 -19.50
N GLU A 50 -18.50 16.54 -20.61
CA GLU A 50 -19.73 17.32 -20.77
C GLU A 50 -21.00 16.49 -20.47
N ASP A 51 -20.89 15.17 -20.46
CA ASP A 51 -21.99 14.25 -20.14
C ASP A 51 -22.14 14.14 -18.61
N ASP A 52 -23.26 14.65 -18.09
CA ASP A 52 -23.57 14.65 -16.65
C ASP A 52 -23.66 13.26 -16.02
N GLN A 53 -24.12 12.25 -16.77
CA GLN A 53 -24.22 10.89 -16.27
C GLN A 53 -22.83 10.26 -16.16
N LEU A 54 -22.00 10.43 -17.19
CA LEU A 54 -20.63 9.95 -17.20
C LEU A 54 -19.79 10.67 -16.14
N LYS A 55 -19.97 11.99 -15.99
CA LYS A 55 -19.29 12.82 -15.00
C LYS A 55 -19.51 12.30 -13.57
N ARG A 56 -20.74 11.98 -13.19
CA ARG A 56 -21.03 11.38 -11.86
C ARG A 56 -20.33 10.05 -11.64
N GLN A 57 -20.15 9.24 -12.68
CA GLN A 57 -19.40 7.98 -12.56
C GLN A 57 -17.90 8.24 -12.42
N LEU A 58 -17.36 9.19 -13.18
CA LEU A 58 -15.97 9.62 -13.06
C LEU A 58 -15.66 10.22 -11.67
N GLU A 59 -16.59 10.97 -11.08
CA GLU A 59 -16.46 11.51 -9.72
C GLU A 59 -16.34 10.39 -8.68
N LYS A 60 -17.14 9.33 -8.81
CA LYS A 60 -17.05 8.15 -7.94
C LYS A 60 -15.72 7.43 -8.10
N ILE A 61 -15.25 7.25 -9.34
CA ILE A 61 -13.96 6.61 -9.62
C ILE A 61 -12.82 7.44 -9.02
N HIS A 62 -12.82 8.74 -9.28
CA HIS A 62 -11.81 9.66 -8.76
C HIS A 62 -11.78 9.65 -7.24
N GLY A 63 -12.93 9.84 -6.59
CA GLY A 63 -13.04 9.84 -5.14
C GLY A 63 -12.62 8.52 -4.50
N ALA A 64 -13.00 7.38 -5.08
CA ALA A 64 -12.56 6.07 -4.60
C ALA A 64 -11.04 5.88 -4.76
N ALA A 65 -10.46 6.37 -5.87
CA ALA A 65 -9.02 6.29 -6.09
C ALA A 65 -8.23 7.19 -5.13
N GLU A 66 -8.75 8.38 -4.80
CA GLU A 66 -8.16 9.24 -3.77
C GLU A 66 -8.21 8.59 -2.39
N GLN A 67 -9.36 8.03 -2.00
CA GLN A 67 -9.48 7.32 -0.72
C GLN A 67 -8.52 6.13 -0.62
N ALA A 68 -8.38 5.37 -1.70
CA ALA A 68 -7.42 4.27 -1.76
C ALA A 68 -5.96 4.77 -1.60
N ARG A 69 -5.63 5.94 -2.15
CA ARG A 69 -4.30 6.55 -2.02
C ARG A 69 -4.03 6.93 -0.57
N ASP A 70 -5.01 7.54 0.09
CA ASP A 70 -4.89 7.97 1.47
C ASP A 70 -4.70 6.76 2.42
N ILE A 71 -5.44 5.67 2.19
CA ILE A 71 -5.25 4.40 2.92
C ILE A 71 -3.84 3.84 2.69
N LEU A 72 -3.32 3.84 1.45
CA LEU A 72 -1.97 3.34 1.17
C LEU A 72 -0.89 4.18 1.88
N LEU A 73 -1.08 5.50 1.96
CA LEU A 73 -0.18 6.39 2.70
C LEU A 73 -0.23 6.13 4.21
N GLU A 74 -1.42 5.89 4.76
CA GLU A 74 -1.59 5.51 6.17
C GLU A 74 -0.92 4.17 6.49
N ILE A 75 -1.08 3.15 5.64
CA ILE A 75 -0.40 1.86 5.83
C ILE A 75 1.13 2.07 5.80
N ARG A 76 1.64 2.88 4.87
CA ARG A 76 3.07 3.18 4.78
C ARG A 76 3.60 3.91 6.02
N SER A 77 2.84 4.87 6.56
CA SER A 77 3.26 5.59 7.77
C SER A 77 3.28 4.67 8.99
N LEU A 78 2.29 3.80 9.14
CA LEU A 78 2.24 2.78 10.20
C LEU A 78 3.40 1.78 10.12
N GLN A 79 3.83 1.42 8.90
CA GLN A 79 5.02 0.58 8.71
C GLN A 79 6.30 1.30 9.13
N ALA A 80 6.46 2.58 8.76
CA ALA A 80 7.64 3.36 9.13
C ALA A 80 7.80 3.45 10.66
N VAL A 81 6.70 3.62 11.40
CA VAL A 81 6.68 3.62 12.88
C VAL A 81 7.02 2.26 13.48
N ARG A 82 6.61 1.14 12.86
CA ARG A 82 6.96 -0.21 13.35
C ARG A 82 8.43 -0.57 13.18
N THR A 83 9.12 0.04 12.21
CA THR A 83 10.51 -0.27 11.87
C THR A 83 11.54 0.69 12.48
N SER A 84 11.09 1.74 13.19
CA SER A 84 11.92 2.75 13.88
C SER A 84 11.99 2.50 15.38
#